data_AF-A0A7J2KV50-F1
#
_entry.id   AF-A0A7J2KV50-F1
#
_cell.length_a   1.000
_cell.length_b   1.000
_cell.length_c   1.000
_cell.angle_alpha   90.00
_cell.angle_beta   90.00
_cell.angle_gamma   90.00
#
_symmetry.space_group_name_H-M   'P 1'
#
loop_
_entity.id
_entity.type
_entity.pdbx_description
1 polymer ?
#
loop_
_entity_poly.entity_id
_entity_poly.type
_entity_poly.pdbx_seq_one_letter_code
_entity_poly.pdbx_strand_id
1 'polypeptide(L)'
;MRVLGIDILSGSINSKSRPRYSAVLFEDGEIVLREELGYRKLLNFIFMVRPDFIGVDNIFELFTKKRVRDFFFRLSDKTKVLQVNGAPERQEPLHVVARRHGIPITSRASSMEEAEACARLANMGVGYLAELFEDRTEIIVSRARSMNRGGQSKERYRRKVHNMVALNVKIIEQELRELGFEYSLDIKKADSGMARGAFYIKIPRSELKGIKSTRGTDVQIKVSPVEKQKLSFKPLRAKEEIVILGVDPGTTTSIAALDLGGRAVEVISQKELSLEGALLYAQKFRKVVIVAADVSPAPRFVSRLASKLNAQLFVPPTSNTP
;
A
#
# COMPACT_ATOMS: atom_id res chain seq x y z
N MET A 1 -7.71 17.65 12.21
CA MET A 1 -7.05 16.60 11.38
C MET A 1 -6.12 17.30 10.41
N ARG A 2 -4.90 16.80 10.20
CA ARG A 2 -3.92 17.39 9.28
C ARG A 2 -3.80 16.58 8.00
N VAL A 3 -4.02 17.24 6.88
CA VAL A 3 -3.93 16.62 5.56
C VAL A 3 -2.97 17.40 4.68
N LEU A 4 -2.06 16.68 4.03
CA LEU A 4 -1.14 17.25 3.06
C LEU A 4 -1.52 16.81 1.66
N GLY A 5 -1.95 17.74 0.82
CA GLY A 5 -2.11 17.48 -0.61
C GLY A 5 -0.80 17.66 -1.34
N ILE A 6 -0.46 16.77 -2.27
CA ILE A 6 0.76 16.83 -3.07
C ILE A 6 0.44 16.59 -4.54
N ASP A 7 1.00 17.42 -5.40
CA ASP A 7 1.00 17.23 -6.85
C ASP A 7 2.37 17.58 -7.49
N ILE A 8 2.63 17.12 -8.71
CA ILE A 8 3.86 17.41 -9.46
C ILE A 8 3.75 18.75 -10.19
N LEU A 9 4.59 19.71 -9.78
CA LEU A 9 4.58 21.06 -10.36
C LEU A 9 5.31 21.11 -11.71
N SER A 10 6.52 20.56 -11.75
CA SER A 10 7.35 20.58 -12.95
C SER A 10 8.51 19.59 -12.88
N GLY A 11 9.00 19.21 -14.06
CA GLY A 11 10.01 18.19 -14.24
C GLY A 11 9.38 16.82 -14.39
N SER A 12 9.79 16.07 -15.41
CA SER A 12 9.39 14.67 -15.52
C SER A 12 10.23 13.84 -14.56
N ILE A 13 9.58 12.87 -13.90
CA ILE A 13 10.25 11.83 -13.09
C ILE A 13 11.44 11.19 -13.84
N ASN A 14 11.35 11.12 -15.17
CA ASN A 14 12.32 10.49 -16.07
C ASN A 14 13.30 11.48 -16.75
N SER A 15 13.18 12.79 -16.50
CA SER A 15 14.03 13.81 -17.13
C SER A 15 15.26 14.17 -16.28
N LYS A 16 16.21 14.90 -16.88
CA LYS A 16 17.42 15.40 -16.19
C LYS A 16 17.10 16.46 -15.11
N SER A 17 15.96 17.15 -15.20
CA SER A 17 15.56 18.15 -14.22
C SER A 17 14.97 17.48 -12.98
N ARG A 18 15.31 18.01 -11.79
CA ARG A 18 14.80 17.46 -10.53
C ARG A 18 13.32 17.82 -10.40
N PRO A 19 12.43 16.85 -10.09
CA PRO A 19 11.01 17.13 -9.95
C PRO A 19 10.78 18.09 -8.77
N ARG A 20 9.87 19.03 -8.98
CA ARG A 20 9.32 19.90 -7.94
C ARG A 20 7.86 19.53 -7.69
N TYR A 21 7.41 19.76 -6.46
CA TYR A 21 6.10 19.39 -5.98
C TYR A 21 5.37 20.63 -5.47
N SER A 22 4.08 20.71 -5.77
CA SER A 22 3.18 21.59 -5.04
C SER A 22 2.68 20.86 -3.80
N ALA A 23 2.71 21.53 -2.65
CA ALA A 23 2.28 20.96 -1.38
C ALA A 23 1.32 21.91 -0.68
N VAL A 24 0.14 21.41 -0.30
CA VAL A 24 -0.91 22.19 0.39
C VAL A 24 -1.22 21.54 1.72
N LEU A 25 -0.97 22.25 2.81
CA LEU A 25 -1.36 21.82 4.15
C LEU A 25 -2.77 22.31 4.47
N PHE A 26 -3.64 21.36 4.74
CA PHE A 26 -5.02 21.57 5.17
C PHE A 26 -5.19 21.10 6.62
N GLU A 27 -5.66 21.97 7.50
CA GLU A 27 -5.89 21.67 8.91
C GLU A 27 -7.23 22.28 9.33
N ASP A 28 -8.05 21.48 10.00
CA ASP A 28 -9.31 21.91 10.64
C ASP A 28 -10.26 22.71 9.73
N GLY A 29 -10.32 22.36 8.45
CA GLY A 29 -11.24 22.96 7.47
C GLY A 29 -10.64 24.09 6.64
N GLU A 30 -9.41 24.52 6.96
CA GLU A 30 -8.74 25.64 6.33
C GLU A 30 -7.38 25.27 5.74
N ILE A 31 -6.90 26.11 4.82
CA ILE A 31 -5.58 25.95 4.22
C ILE A 31 -4.59 26.75 5.04
N VAL A 32 -3.65 26.04 5.65
CA VAL A 32 -2.62 26.63 6.51
C VAL A 32 -1.43 27.10 5.70
N LEU A 33 -1.02 26.33 4.68
CA LEU A 33 0.19 26.62 3.92
C LEU A 33 0.13 26.09 2.49
N ARG A 34 0.76 26.83 1.57
CA ARG A 34 1.04 26.41 0.19
C ARG A 34 2.54 26.56 -0.08
N GLU A 35 3.17 25.52 -0.60
CA GLU A 35 4.62 25.47 -0.79
C GLU A 35 5.01 24.79 -2.12
N GLU A 36 6.12 25.24 -2.70
CA GLU A 36 6.75 24.59 -3.86
C GLU A 36 8.10 23.99 -3.45
N LEU A 37 8.18 22.66 -3.41
CA LEU A 37 9.29 21.97 -2.76
C LEU A 37 9.97 20.97 -3.70
N GLY A 38 11.29 20.85 -3.59
CA GLY A 38 12.00 19.68 -4.11
C GLY A 38 11.84 18.47 -3.18
N TYR A 39 12.06 17.25 -3.68
CA TYR A 39 11.86 16.00 -2.93
C TYR A 39 12.40 15.98 -1.49
N ARG A 40 13.64 16.47 -1.26
CA ARG A 40 14.22 16.50 0.10
C ARG A 40 13.49 17.47 1.03
N LYS A 41 13.11 18.66 0.53
CA LYS A 41 12.36 19.63 1.30
C LYS A 41 10.95 19.11 1.60
N LEU A 42 10.32 18.44 0.64
CA LEU A 42 9.02 17.78 0.83
C LEU A 42 9.07 16.75 1.97
N LEU A 43 10.07 15.87 1.99
CA LEU A 43 10.23 14.89 3.08
C LEU A 43 10.43 15.56 4.45
N ASN A 44 11.24 16.62 4.52
CA ASN A 44 11.43 17.38 5.75
C ASN A 44 10.12 18.06 6.19
N PHE A 45 9.37 18.61 5.24
CA PHE A 45 8.08 19.25 5.50
C PHE A 45 7.06 18.24 6.06
N ILE A 46 6.96 17.06 5.46
CA ILE A 46 6.12 15.95 5.98
C ILE A 46 6.55 15.56 7.39
N PHE A 47 7.85 15.45 7.64
CA PHE A 47 8.38 15.09 8.97
C PHE A 47 8.07 16.15 10.04
N MET A 48 8.13 17.43 9.67
CA MET A 48 7.81 18.55 10.56
C MET A 48 6.33 18.63 10.89
N VAL A 49 5.48 18.59 9.86
CA VAL A 49 4.02 18.78 10.00
C VAL A 49 3.33 17.54 10.59
N ARG A 50 3.86 16.34 10.29
CA ARG A 50 3.31 15.03 10.65
C ARG A 50 1.82 14.91 10.28
N PRO A 51 1.47 14.97 8.98
CA PRO A 51 0.09 14.85 8.55
C PRO A 51 -0.47 13.46 8.88
N ASP A 52 -1.78 13.41 9.18
CA ASP A 52 -2.54 12.17 9.33
C ASP A 52 -2.68 11.49 7.95
N PHE A 53 -3.00 12.30 6.93
CA PHE A 53 -3.15 11.86 5.55
C PHE A 53 -2.32 12.68 4.57
N ILE A 54 -1.78 12.01 3.55
CA ILE A 54 -1.19 12.62 2.37
C ILE A 54 -2.12 12.30 1.19
N GLY A 55 -2.82 13.30 0.67
CA GLY A 55 -3.68 13.17 -0.51
C GLY A 55 -2.88 13.37 -1.79
N VAL A 56 -3.02 12.44 -2.73
CA VAL A 56 -2.39 12.49 -4.07
C VAL A 56 -3.40 12.06 -5.12
N ASP A 57 -3.25 12.53 -6.34
CA ASP A 57 -4.02 12.07 -7.48
C ASP A 57 -3.49 10.70 -7.95
N ASN A 58 -2.21 10.58 -8.29
CA ASN A 58 -1.54 9.36 -8.72
C ASN A 58 -0.13 9.29 -8.16
N ILE A 59 0.09 8.38 -7.20
CA ILE A 59 1.39 8.23 -6.53
C ILE A 59 2.53 7.85 -7.50
N PHE A 60 2.20 7.23 -8.63
CA PHE A 60 3.18 6.82 -9.65
C PHE A 60 3.60 7.98 -10.57
N GLU A 61 2.86 9.08 -10.59
CA GLU A 61 3.22 10.32 -11.30
C GLU A 61 4.09 11.25 -10.44
N LEU A 62 4.05 11.09 -9.11
CA LEU A 62 4.91 11.84 -8.20
C LEU A 62 6.33 11.28 -8.11
N PHE A 63 6.48 9.96 -8.22
CA PHE A 63 7.72 9.27 -7.87
C PHE A 63 8.05 8.10 -8.82
N THR A 64 9.36 7.88 -9.07
CA THR A 64 9.82 6.60 -9.64
C THR A 64 9.49 5.46 -8.69
N LYS A 65 9.37 4.22 -9.19
CA LYS A 65 9.20 3.01 -8.36
C LYS A 65 10.20 2.91 -7.19
N LYS A 66 11.46 3.33 -7.39
CA LYS A 66 12.46 3.36 -6.32
C LYS A 66 12.15 4.43 -5.27
N ARG A 67 11.70 5.62 -5.70
CA ARG A 67 11.35 6.72 -4.80
C ARG A 67 10.05 6.50 -4.06
N VAL A 68 9.05 5.84 -4.65
CA VAL A 68 7.83 5.41 -3.93
C VAL A 68 8.22 4.63 -2.68
N ARG A 69 9.13 3.66 -2.82
CA ARG A 69 9.60 2.87 -1.67
C ARG A 69 10.31 3.72 -0.62
N ASP A 70 11.28 4.53 -1.02
CA ASP A 70 11.99 5.43 -0.10
C ASP A 70 11.02 6.41 0.59
N PHE A 71 10.00 6.88 -0.12
CA PHE A 71 8.96 7.75 0.43
C PHE A 71 8.19 7.03 1.54
N PHE A 72 7.61 5.85 1.27
CA PHE A 72 6.88 5.07 2.27
C PHE A 72 7.75 4.68 3.49
N PHE A 73 9.03 4.34 3.29
CA PHE A 73 9.95 4.04 4.40
C PHE A 73 10.29 5.25 5.29
N ARG A 74 10.07 6.48 4.80
CA ARG A 74 10.34 7.72 5.55
C ARG A 74 9.10 8.30 6.23
N LEU A 75 7.91 7.85 5.83
CA LEU A 75 6.68 8.27 6.48
C LEU A 75 6.64 7.77 7.92
N SER A 76 5.93 8.52 8.77
CA SER A 76 5.61 8.03 10.10
C SER A 76 4.57 6.90 10.00
N ASP A 77 4.56 5.97 10.95
CA ASP A 77 3.58 4.88 10.99
C ASP A 77 2.12 5.37 11.07
N LYS A 78 1.91 6.62 11.49
CA LYS A 78 0.58 7.25 11.56
C LYS A 78 0.16 7.90 10.24
N THR A 79 1.12 8.31 9.43
CA THR A 79 0.87 9.05 8.18
C THR A 79 0.46 8.07 7.09
N LYS A 80 -0.75 8.24 6.57
CA LYS A 80 -1.34 7.39 5.54
C LYS A 80 -1.36 8.12 4.19
N VAL A 81 -1.15 7.39 3.10
CA VAL A 81 -1.22 7.96 1.74
C VAL A 81 -2.55 7.59 1.11
N LEU A 82 -3.31 8.58 0.66
CA LEU A 82 -4.60 8.43 0.01
C LEU A 82 -4.50 8.83 -1.45
N GLN A 83 -4.84 7.90 -2.34
CA GLN A 83 -5.05 8.18 -3.75
C GLN A 83 -6.50 8.58 -3.97
N VAL A 84 -6.76 9.85 -4.24
CA VAL A 84 -8.12 10.42 -4.25
C VAL A 84 -8.87 10.16 -5.55
N ASN A 85 -8.14 9.92 -6.65
CA ASN A 85 -8.71 9.79 -7.98
C ASN A 85 -9.28 8.39 -8.30
N GLY A 86 -9.14 7.42 -7.39
CA GLY A 86 -9.58 6.04 -7.58
C GLY A 86 -8.47 5.03 -7.36
N ALA A 87 -8.78 3.74 -7.55
CA ALA A 87 -7.77 2.69 -7.60
C ALA A 87 -6.97 2.81 -8.92
N PRO A 88 -5.71 2.32 -9.01
CA PRO A 88 -4.90 2.43 -10.23
C PRO A 88 -5.57 1.90 -11.51
N GLU A 89 -6.39 0.86 -11.41
CA GLU A 89 -7.10 0.29 -12.55
C GLU A 89 -8.41 1.02 -12.89
N ARG A 90 -8.82 2.01 -12.07
CA ARG A 90 -10.09 2.74 -12.14
C ARG A 90 -9.93 4.18 -11.68
N GLN A 91 -8.97 4.88 -12.26
CA GLN A 91 -8.76 6.29 -11.99
C GLN A 91 -9.75 7.12 -12.80
N GLU A 92 -10.48 8.00 -12.12
CA GLU A 92 -11.24 9.08 -12.72
C GLU A 92 -10.40 10.35 -12.72
N PRO A 93 -10.60 11.29 -13.66
CA PRO A 93 -9.90 12.57 -13.61
C PRO A 93 -10.17 13.30 -12.28
N LEU A 94 -9.13 13.86 -11.66
CA LEU A 94 -9.22 14.53 -10.36
C LEU A 94 -10.36 15.56 -10.33
N HIS A 95 -10.49 16.35 -11.39
CA HIS A 95 -11.52 17.39 -11.49
C HIS A 95 -12.96 16.86 -11.51
N VAL A 96 -13.19 15.61 -11.91
CA VAL A 96 -14.51 14.96 -11.86
C VAL A 96 -14.83 14.55 -10.43
N VAL A 97 -13.86 13.91 -9.76
CA VAL A 97 -14.01 13.47 -8.36
C VAL A 97 -14.19 14.68 -7.43
N ALA A 98 -13.40 15.73 -7.60
CA ALA A 98 -13.48 16.97 -6.84
C ALA A 98 -14.85 17.64 -7.00
N ARG A 99 -15.35 17.80 -8.24
CA ARG A 99 -16.67 18.39 -8.50
C ARG A 99 -17.80 17.60 -7.87
N ARG A 100 -17.73 16.26 -7.89
CA ARG A 100 -18.72 15.38 -7.22
C ARG A 100 -18.81 15.63 -5.71
N HIS A 101 -17.72 16.13 -5.10
CA HIS A 101 -17.64 16.45 -3.67
C HIS A 101 -17.70 17.97 -3.40
N GLY A 102 -18.19 18.76 -4.35
CA GLY A 102 -18.41 20.20 -4.17
C GLY A 102 -17.13 21.05 -4.18
N ILE A 103 -16.01 20.52 -4.67
CA ILE A 103 -14.74 21.27 -4.80
C ILE A 103 -14.67 21.85 -6.23
N PRO A 104 -14.65 23.19 -6.38
CA PRO A 104 -14.59 23.82 -7.70
C PRO A 104 -13.17 23.69 -8.27
N ILE A 105 -13.03 22.89 -9.32
CA ILE A 105 -11.76 22.72 -10.03
C ILE A 105 -12.04 22.40 -11.51
N THR A 106 -11.17 22.86 -12.40
CA THR A 106 -11.29 22.64 -13.84
C THR A 106 -10.27 21.61 -14.32
N SER A 107 -10.39 21.17 -15.58
CA SER A 107 -9.39 20.29 -16.20
C SER A 107 -8.06 20.98 -16.54
N ARG A 108 -7.98 22.32 -16.36
CA ARG A 108 -6.77 23.13 -16.58
C ARG A 108 -6.24 23.71 -15.28
N ALA A 109 -6.56 23.06 -14.16
CA ALA A 109 -6.09 23.48 -12.85
C ALA A 109 -4.55 23.47 -12.80
N SER A 110 -3.99 24.43 -12.08
CA SER A 110 -2.58 24.43 -11.73
C SER A 110 -2.29 23.28 -10.75
N SER A 111 -1.03 22.83 -10.70
CA SER A 111 -0.62 21.80 -9.74
C SER A 111 -0.88 22.18 -8.28
N MET A 112 -0.91 23.48 -7.96
CA MET A 112 -1.24 23.96 -6.62
C MET A 112 -2.73 23.78 -6.31
N GLU A 113 -3.61 24.03 -7.28
CA GLU A 113 -5.06 23.79 -7.16
C GLU A 113 -5.37 22.29 -7.10
N GLU A 114 -4.64 21.46 -7.86
CA GLU A 114 -4.77 20.00 -7.79
C GLU A 114 -4.31 19.45 -6.43
N ALA A 115 -3.18 19.93 -5.91
CA ALA A 115 -2.73 19.61 -4.56
C ALA A 115 -3.77 20.04 -3.50
N GLU A 116 -4.38 21.22 -3.63
CA GLU A 116 -5.45 21.66 -2.73
C GLU A 116 -6.68 20.73 -2.82
N ALA A 117 -7.12 20.38 -4.02
CA ALA A 117 -8.24 19.46 -4.21
C ALA A 117 -7.96 18.09 -3.59
N CYS A 118 -6.74 17.56 -3.77
CA CYS A 118 -6.28 16.33 -3.13
C CYS A 118 -6.35 16.41 -1.59
N ALA A 119 -5.90 17.53 -1.00
CA ALA A 119 -5.97 17.72 0.45
C ALA A 119 -7.42 17.74 0.96
N ARG A 120 -8.31 18.46 0.27
CA ARG A 120 -9.74 18.55 0.63
C ARG A 120 -10.45 17.21 0.50
N LEU A 121 -10.24 16.47 -0.60
CA LEU A 121 -10.82 15.14 -0.81
C LEU A 121 -10.34 14.14 0.24
N ALA A 122 -9.05 14.12 0.54
CA ALA A 122 -8.49 13.28 1.59
C ALA A 122 -9.06 13.64 2.97
N ASN A 123 -9.30 14.94 3.26
CA ASN A 123 -9.97 15.37 4.49
C ASN A 123 -11.43 14.89 4.59
N MET A 124 -12.13 14.80 3.46
CA MET A 124 -13.47 14.21 3.39
C MET A 124 -13.47 12.67 3.49
N GLY A 125 -12.30 12.04 3.57
CA GLY A 125 -12.14 10.60 3.60
C GLY A 125 -12.37 9.92 2.24
N VAL A 126 -12.24 10.68 1.16
CA VAL A 126 -12.39 10.17 -0.21
C VAL A 126 -11.08 9.58 -0.70
N GLY A 127 -11.16 8.40 -1.30
CA GLY A 127 -10.04 7.76 -1.99
C GLY A 127 -9.65 6.41 -1.42
N TYR A 128 -8.47 5.96 -1.85
CA TYR A 128 -7.93 4.65 -1.55
C TYR A 128 -6.62 4.77 -0.77
N LEU A 129 -6.55 4.07 0.35
CA LEU A 129 -5.32 3.88 1.11
C LEU A 129 -4.30 3.10 0.30
N ALA A 130 -3.18 3.75 -0.03
CA ALA A 130 -2.03 3.11 -0.64
C ALA A 130 -1.15 2.49 0.44
N GLU A 131 -1.01 1.16 0.41
CA GLU A 131 -0.22 0.39 1.37
C GLU A 131 0.93 -0.34 0.66
N LEU A 132 2.17 -0.05 1.07
CA LEU A 132 3.36 -0.74 0.57
C LEU A 132 3.76 -1.92 1.45
N PHE A 133 3.41 -1.91 2.72
CA PHE A 133 3.85 -2.90 3.70
C PHE A 133 2.74 -3.90 4.02
N GLU A 134 3.14 -5.12 4.34
CA GLU A 134 2.29 -6.11 5.00
C GLU A 134 2.23 -5.81 6.51
N ASP A 135 1.23 -6.36 7.19
CA ASP A 135 1.12 -6.35 8.66
C ASP A 135 2.10 -7.37 9.28
N ARG A 136 3.35 -7.33 8.83
CA ARG A 136 4.44 -8.23 9.21
C ARG A 136 5.75 -7.47 9.33
N THR A 137 6.56 -7.94 10.26
CA THR A 137 7.89 -7.38 10.52
C THR A 137 8.94 -8.46 10.32
N GLU A 138 10.02 -8.08 9.62
CA GLU A 138 11.21 -8.91 9.46
C GLU A 138 12.34 -8.38 10.34
N ILE A 139 12.96 -9.27 11.11
CA ILE A 139 14.20 -9.00 11.84
C ILE A 139 15.32 -9.86 11.25
N ILE A 140 16.27 -9.22 10.60
CA ILE A 140 17.45 -9.87 10.04
C ILE A 140 18.65 -9.65 10.97
N VAL A 141 19.21 -10.74 11.48
CA VAL A 141 20.50 -10.76 12.15
C VAL A 141 21.54 -11.27 11.16
N SER A 142 22.53 -10.45 10.82
CA SER A 142 23.59 -10.82 9.88
C SER A 142 24.92 -10.18 10.23
N ARG A 143 25.99 -10.58 9.55
CA ARG A 143 27.27 -9.85 9.59
C ARG A 143 27.10 -8.39 9.14
N ALA A 144 27.86 -7.47 9.74
CA ALA A 144 27.84 -6.04 9.42
C ALA A 144 28.78 -5.63 8.27
N ARG A 145 29.77 -6.46 7.94
CA ARG A 145 30.81 -6.20 6.93
C ARG A 145 30.99 -7.37 5.97
N SER A 146 31.40 -7.04 4.74
CA SER A 146 31.86 -8.02 3.75
C SER A 146 33.26 -8.52 4.11
N MET A 147 33.52 -9.80 3.86
CA MET A 147 34.78 -10.49 4.21
C MET A 147 35.70 -10.70 3.00
N ASN A 148 35.61 -9.84 1.98
CA ASN A 148 36.27 -10.08 0.68
C ASN A 148 37.78 -9.79 0.67
N ARG A 149 38.39 -9.28 1.76
CA ARG A 149 39.83 -9.00 1.82
C ARG A 149 40.62 -10.26 2.22
N GLY A 150 41.76 -10.52 1.57
CA GLY A 150 42.62 -11.67 1.81
C GLY A 150 43.50 -11.52 3.05
N GLY A 151 43.99 -12.64 3.62
CA GLY A 151 44.93 -12.66 4.74
C GLY A 151 44.84 -13.94 5.59
N GLN A 152 45.94 -14.27 6.28
CA GLN A 152 46.10 -15.48 7.09
C GLN A 152 45.14 -15.55 8.32
N SER A 153 44.52 -14.43 8.72
CA SER A 153 43.59 -14.35 9.86
C SER A 153 42.09 -14.44 9.48
N LYS A 154 41.78 -14.63 8.19
CA LYS A 154 40.41 -14.55 7.64
C LYS A 154 39.46 -15.60 8.20
N GLU A 155 39.91 -16.85 8.33
CA GLU A 155 39.06 -17.95 8.78
C GLU A 155 38.69 -17.81 10.26
N ARG A 156 39.65 -17.41 11.10
CA ARG A 156 39.43 -17.11 12.52
C ARG A 156 38.40 -15.99 12.69
N TYR A 157 38.53 -14.90 11.93
CA TYR A 157 37.56 -13.81 11.96
C TYR A 157 36.18 -14.26 11.50
N ARG A 158 36.09 -15.03 10.41
CA ARG A 158 34.82 -15.58 9.89
C ARG A 158 34.09 -16.42 10.95
N ARG A 159 34.81 -17.32 11.63
CA ARG A 159 34.26 -18.14 12.72
C ARG A 159 33.77 -17.28 13.89
N LYS A 160 34.55 -16.27 14.30
CA LYS A 160 34.14 -15.32 15.34
C LYS A 160 32.82 -14.64 14.97
N VAL A 161 32.70 -14.10 13.76
CA VAL A 161 31.49 -13.39 13.32
C VAL A 161 30.29 -14.34 13.25
N HIS A 162 30.43 -15.55 12.72
CA HIS A 162 29.33 -16.51 12.66
C HIS A 162 28.83 -16.93 14.05
N ASN A 163 29.74 -17.11 15.01
CA ASN A 163 29.36 -17.36 16.40
C ASN A 163 28.63 -16.16 17.03
N MET A 164 29.07 -14.94 16.75
CA MET A 164 28.38 -13.74 17.20
C MET A 164 26.98 -13.59 16.58
N VAL A 165 26.81 -13.93 15.30
CA VAL A 165 25.49 -13.96 14.66
C VAL A 165 24.59 -14.97 15.37
N ALA A 166 25.06 -16.19 15.62
CA ALA A 166 24.29 -17.21 16.33
C ALA A 166 23.88 -16.76 17.75
N LEU A 167 24.79 -16.09 18.47
CA LEU A 167 24.50 -15.51 19.78
C LEU A 167 23.41 -14.43 19.70
N ASN A 168 23.52 -13.49 18.76
CA ASN A 168 22.53 -12.42 18.60
C ASN A 168 21.16 -12.96 18.15
N VAL A 169 21.13 -14.02 17.35
CA VAL A 169 19.87 -14.70 17.00
C VAL A 169 19.21 -15.26 18.25
N LYS A 170 19.95 -15.92 19.15
CA LYS A 170 19.40 -16.40 20.43
C LYS A 170 18.89 -15.28 21.34
N ILE A 171 19.61 -14.15 21.39
CA ILE A 171 19.17 -12.98 22.18
C ILE A 171 17.83 -12.45 21.65
N ILE A 172 17.73 -12.22 20.34
CA ILE A 172 16.48 -11.75 19.72
C ILE A 172 15.36 -12.77 19.89
N GLU A 173 15.67 -14.06 19.78
CA GLU A 173 14.70 -15.13 20.01
C GLU A 173 14.12 -15.07 21.43
N GLN A 174 14.97 -14.87 22.43
CA GLN A 174 14.56 -14.74 23.83
C GLN A 174 13.73 -13.47 24.04
N GLU A 175 14.16 -12.33 23.52
CA GLU A 175 13.40 -11.07 23.60
C GLU A 175 11.99 -11.22 22.99
N LEU A 176 11.86 -11.88 21.83
CA LEU A 176 10.57 -12.13 21.19
C LEU A 176 9.67 -13.03 22.04
N ARG A 177 10.23 -14.07 22.68
CA ARG A 177 9.49 -14.97 23.58
C ARG A 177 9.02 -14.26 24.84
N GLU A 178 9.89 -13.45 25.46
CA GLU A 178 9.56 -12.67 26.65
C GLU A 178 8.46 -11.64 26.37
N LEU A 179 8.46 -11.05 25.18
CA LEU A 179 7.41 -10.14 24.72
C LEU A 179 6.14 -10.85 24.24
N GLY A 180 6.14 -12.19 24.17
CA GLY A 180 4.99 -13.00 23.76
C GLY A 180 4.67 -12.94 22.26
N PHE A 181 5.62 -12.58 21.40
CA PHE A 181 5.38 -12.51 19.96
C PHE A 181 5.60 -13.87 19.29
N GLU A 182 4.61 -14.29 18.49
CA GLU A 182 4.77 -15.43 17.58
C GLU A 182 5.68 -15.07 16.40
N TYR A 183 6.64 -15.94 16.10
CA TYR A 183 7.56 -15.77 14.98
C TYR A 183 7.84 -17.08 14.25
N SER A 184 8.21 -16.98 12.98
CA SER A 184 8.97 -18.03 12.28
C SER A 184 10.42 -17.60 12.11
N LEU A 185 11.35 -18.56 12.14
CA LEU A 185 12.79 -18.32 12.03
C LEU A 185 13.36 -19.08 10.83
N ASP A 186 13.96 -18.35 9.90
CA ASP A 186 14.78 -18.89 8.82
C ASP A 186 16.27 -18.73 9.13
N ILE A 187 17.02 -19.83 9.06
CA ILE A 187 18.44 -19.88 9.42
C ILE A 187 19.26 -20.26 8.20
N LYS A 188 20.18 -19.37 7.83
CA LYS A 188 21.22 -19.67 6.84
C LYS A 188 22.50 -20.11 7.53
N LYS A 189 22.83 -21.40 7.40
CA LYS A 189 24.11 -21.96 7.87
C LYS A 189 25.27 -21.52 6.97
N ALA A 190 26.46 -21.41 7.55
CA ALA A 190 27.73 -21.29 6.83
C ALA A 190 28.68 -22.38 7.31
N ASP A 191 29.81 -22.55 6.59
CA ASP A 191 30.85 -23.55 6.88
C ASP A 191 31.30 -23.56 8.35
N SER A 192 31.20 -22.42 9.04
CA SER A 192 31.63 -22.26 10.43
C SER A 192 30.60 -21.57 11.34
N GLY A 193 29.32 -21.96 11.25
CA GLY A 193 28.27 -21.51 12.16
C GLY A 193 27.07 -20.91 11.45
N MET A 194 26.56 -19.77 11.95
CA MET A 194 25.38 -19.11 11.41
C MET A 194 25.75 -17.87 10.58
N ALA A 195 25.33 -17.84 9.32
CA ALA A 195 25.56 -16.70 8.43
C ALA A 195 24.51 -15.59 8.63
N ARG A 196 23.25 -16.01 8.83
CA ARG A 196 22.09 -15.14 8.98
C ARG A 196 20.98 -15.88 9.73
N GLY A 197 20.28 -15.17 10.62
CA GLY A 197 18.94 -15.54 11.09
C GLY A 197 17.93 -14.49 10.64
N ALA A 198 16.75 -14.91 10.20
CA ALA A 198 15.65 -14.03 9.82
C ALA A 198 14.38 -14.43 10.56
N PHE A 199 13.86 -13.53 11.40
CA PHE A 199 12.59 -13.71 12.08
C PHE A 199 11.47 -13.02 11.28
N TYR A 200 10.35 -13.70 11.13
CA TYR A 200 9.12 -13.15 10.55
C TYR A 200 8.02 -13.15 11.60
N ILE A 201 7.52 -11.96 11.92
CA ILE A 201 6.58 -11.72 13.01
C ILE A 201 5.29 -11.18 12.40
N LYS A 202 4.13 -11.72 12.82
CA LYS A 202 2.81 -11.36 12.28
C LYS A 202 2.23 -10.08 12.92
N ILE A 203 3.06 -9.05 13.07
CA ILE A 203 2.66 -7.74 13.55
C ILE A 203 3.30 -6.64 12.69
N PRO A 204 2.64 -5.48 12.54
CA PRO A 204 3.24 -4.33 11.87
C PRO A 204 4.44 -3.79 12.66
N ARG A 205 5.36 -3.13 11.95
CA ARG A 205 6.59 -2.59 12.53
C ARG A 205 6.32 -1.62 13.69
N SER A 206 5.24 -0.85 13.61
CA SER A 206 4.82 0.15 14.60
C SER A 206 4.50 -0.45 15.98
N GLU A 207 4.06 -1.71 16.01
CA GLU A 207 3.70 -2.42 17.24
C GLU A 207 4.90 -3.12 17.90
N LEU A 208 5.95 -3.43 17.11
CA LEU A 208 7.17 -4.04 17.62
C LEU A 208 8.03 -3.02 18.39
N LYS A 209 7.67 -2.80 19.66
CA LYS A 209 8.42 -1.99 20.63
C LYS A 209 9.55 -2.82 21.25
N GLY A 210 10.61 -2.15 21.70
CA GLY A 210 11.79 -2.79 22.31
C GLY A 210 12.90 -3.12 21.32
N ILE A 211 12.58 -3.82 20.23
CA ILE A 211 13.61 -4.26 19.26
C ILE A 211 13.84 -3.21 18.17
N LYS A 212 15.10 -2.75 18.04
CA LYS A 212 15.51 -1.71 17.10
C LYS A 212 16.61 -2.18 16.16
N SER A 213 16.62 -1.60 14.96
CA SER A 213 17.73 -1.77 14.02
C SER A 213 19.01 -1.24 14.64
N THR A 214 20.03 -2.08 14.73
CA THR A 214 21.32 -1.77 15.36
C THR A 214 22.44 -2.29 14.47
N ARG A 215 23.47 -1.46 14.24
CA ARG A 215 24.66 -1.87 13.47
C ARG A 215 25.88 -1.83 14.38
N GLY A 216 26.33 -3.00 14.81
CA GLY A 216 27.59 -3.16 15.52
C GLY A 216 28.79 -3.32 14.58
N THR A 217 29.97 -3.53 15.17
CA THR A 217 31.23 -3.70 14.44
C THR A 217 31.23 -4.94 13.55
N ASP A 218 30.80 -6.08 14.11
CA ASP A 218 30.86 -7.40 13.50
C ASP A 218 29.47 -7.90 13.03
N VAL A 219 28.41 -7.58 13.76
CA VAL A 219 27.02 -8.02 13.54
C VAL A 219 26.10 -6.82 13.39
N GLN A 220 25.06 -6.96 12.58
CA GLN A 220 23.97 -6.01 12.44
C GLN A 220 22.63 -6.71 12.62
N ILE A 221 21.69 -5.98 13.20
CA ILE A 221 20.29 -6.33 13.36
C ILE A 221 19.51 -5.31 12.54
N LYS A 222 18.77 -5.77 11.54
CA LYS A 222 17.91 -4.92 10.72
C LYS A 222 16.47 -5.32 10.98
N VAL A 223 15.70 -4.38 11.53
CA VAL A 223 14.26 -4.49 11.72
C VAL A 223 13.58 -3.67 10.64
N SER A 224 12.74 -4.29 9.81
CA SER A 224 12.00 -3.61 8.76
C SER A 224 10.62 -4.22 8.54
N PRO A 225 9.62 -3.43 8.14
CA PRO A 225 8.36 -3.98 7.67
C PRO A 225 8.59 -4.84 6.42
N VAL A 226 7.75 -5.86 6.24
CA VAL A 226 7.77 -6.69 5.04
C VAL A 226 7.12 -5.92 3.89
N GLU A 227 7.84 -5.74 2.79
CA GLU A 227 7.37 -5.06 1.59
C GLU A 227 6.45 -5.98 0.77
N LYS A 228 5.28 -5.48 0.37
CA LYS A 228 4.43 -6.13 -0.62
C LYS A 228 5.12 -6.12 -1.98
N GLN A 229 4.81 -7.10 -2.84
CA GLN A 229 5.36 -7.14 -4.20
C GLN A 229 4.95 -5.93 -5.06
N LYS A 230 3.76 -5.40 -4.79
CA LYS A 230 3.16 -4.22 -5.43
C LYS A 230 2.43 -3.40 -4.38
N LEU A 231 2.26 -2.11 -4.65
CA LEU A 231 1.45 -1.22 -3.85
C LEU A 231 -0.01 -1.68 -3.92
N SER A 232 -0.64 -1.92 -2.77
CA SER A 232 -2.06 -2.27 -2.71
C SER A 232 -2.88 -1.03 -2.39
N PHE A 233 -4.05 -0.92 -3.01
CA PHE A 233 -4.97 0.19 -2.78
C PHE A 233 -6.23 -0.38 -2.14
N LYS A 234 -6.68 0.18 -1.03
CA LYS A 234 -7.91 -0.24 -0.34
C LYS A 234 -8.82 0.96 -0.13
N PRO A 235 -10.14 0.88 -0.34
CA PRO A 235 -11.01 2.01 -0.07
C PRO A 235 -10.89 2.43 1.40
N LEU A 236 -10.75 3.73 1.67
CA LEU A 236 -10.58 4.21 3.05
C LEU A 236 -11.81 3.94 3.92
N ARG A 237 -12.99 4.02 3.33
CA ARG A 237 -14.26 3.60 3.92
C ARG A 237 -14.96 2.65 2.96
N ALA A 238 -15.41 1.52 3.48
CA ALA A 238 -16.41 0.73 2.79
C ALA A 238 -17.75 1.48 2.87
N LYS A 239 -18.46 1.50 1.75
CA LYS A 239 -19.90 1.75 1.66
C LYS A 239 -20.62 0.80 2.62
N GLU A 240 -21.66 1.27 3.31
CA GLU A 240 -22.40 0.46 4.29
C GLU A 240 -23.28 -0.61 3.62
N GLU A 241 -23.51 -0.47 2.31
CA GLU A 241 -24.35 -1.31 1.49
C GLU A 241 -23.86 -2.76 1.45
N ILE A 242 -24.80 -3.68 1.70
CA ILE A 242 -24.65 -5.10 1.40
C ILE A 242 -25.25 -5.32 0.00
N VAL A 243 -24.48 -5.92 -0.90
CA VAL A 243 -24.83 -5.96 -2.33
C VAL A 243 -24.84 -7.37 -2.91
N ILE A 244 -25.58 -7.49 -4.01
CA ILE A 244 -25.54 -8.58 -4.98
C ILE A 244 -24.74 -8.08 -6.18
N LEU A 245 -23.77 -8.85 -6.66
CA LEU A 245 -23.03 -8.52 -7.88
C LEU A 245 -23.53 -9.35 -9.05
N GLY A 246 -24.18 -8.73 -10.03
CA GLY A 246 -24.36 -9.32 -11.37
C GLY A 246 -23.09 -9.12 -12.18
N VAL A 247 -22.52 -10.19 -12.74
CA VAL A 247 -21.26 -10.15 -13.48
C VAL A 247 -21.46 -10.77 -14.86
N ASP A 248 -21.24 -9.96 -15.87
CA ASP A 248 -21.16 -10.38 -17.27
C ASP A 248 -19.70 -10.31 -17.73
N PRO A 249 -18.99 -11.46 -17.77
CA PRO A 249 -17.58 -11.51 -18.12
C PRO A 249 -17.36 -11.62 -19.63
N GLY A 250 -16.35 -10.89 -20.11
CA GLY A 250 -15.90 -10.94 -21.50
C GLY A 250 -14.68 -10.05 -21.71
N THR A 251 -14.38 -9.70 -22.96
CA THR A 251 -13.33 -8.70 -23.27
C THR A 251 -13.62 -7.39 -22.55
N THR A 252 -14.90 -7.02 -22.46
CA THR A 252 -15.38 -5.96 -21.57
C THR A 252 -16.22 -6.64 -20.50
N THR A 253 -15.77 -6.61 -19.25
CA THR A 253 -16.52 -7.16 -18.13
C THR A 253 -17.40 -6.07 -17.54
N SER A 254 -18.69 -6.38 -17.37
CA SER A 254 -19.65 -5.49 -16.72
C SER A 254 -20.02 -6.06 -15.35
N ILE A 255 -20.04 -5.20 -14.33
CA ILE A 255 -20.46 -5.56 -12.97
C ILE A 255 -21.56 -4.59 -12.54
N ALA A 256 -22.72 -5.14 -12.19
CA ALA A 256 -23.82 -4.41 -11.57
C ALA A 256 -23.89 -4.77 -10.08
N ALA A 257 -23.70 -3.78 -9.21
CA ALA A 257 -23.95 -3.90 -7.79
C ALA A 257 -25.38 -3.48 -7.49
N LEU A 258 -26.18 -4.42 -6.99
CA LEU A 258 -27.57 -4.21 -6.58
C LEU A 258 -27.67 -4.23 -5.06
N ASP A 259 -28.53 -3.40 -4.47
CA ASP A 259 -28.93 -3.56 -3.07
C ASP A 259 -29.78 -4.83 -2.90
N LEU A 260 -30.09 -5.20 -1.66
CA LEU A 260 -30.93 -6.38 -1.39
C LEU A 260 -32.39 -6.23 -1.87
N GLY A 261 -32.82 -5.01 -2.22
CA GLY A 261 -34.11 -4.74 -2.85
C GLY A 261 -34.07 -4.82 -4.38
N GLY A 262 -32.92 -5.15 -4.98
CA GLY A 262 -32.74 -5.27 -6.43
C GLY A 262 -32.51 -3.94 -7.15
N ARG A 263 -32.32 -2.82 -6.44
CA ARG A 263 -32.03 -1.53 -7.07
C ARG A 263 -30.54 -1.42 -7.37
N ALA A 264 -30.20 -0.90 -8.55
CA ALA A 264 -28.81 -0.67 -8.93
C ALA A 264 -28.19 0.44 -8.07
N VAL A 265 -27.18 0.05 -7.28
CA VAL A 265 -26.36 0.96 -6.48
C VAL A 265 -25.25 1.56 -7.35
N GLU A 266 -24.60 0.71 -8.15
CA GLU A 266 -23.50 1.13 -9.03
C GLU A 266 -23.38 0.12 -10.17
N VAL A 267 -23.11 0.59 -11.39
CA VAL A 267 -22.82 -0.25 -12.55
C VAL A 267 -21.53 0.22 -13.17
N ILE A 268 -20.64 -0.73 -13.46
CA ILE A 268 -19.36 -0.47 -14.10
C ILE A 268 -19.18 -1.39 -15.31
N SER A 269 -18.48 -0.90 -16.31
CA SER A 269 -18.05 -1.70 -17.46
C SER A 269 -16.61 -1.36 -17.78
N GLN A 270 -15.76 -2.38 -17.88
CA GLN A 270 -14.32 -2.19 -18.04
C GLN A 270 -13.73 -3.24 -18.97
N LYS A 271 -12.93 -2.78 -19.94
CA LYS A 271 -12.12 -3.63 -20.80
C LYS A 271 -11.04 -4.33 -19.99
N GLU A 272 -10.86 -5.62 -20.24
CA GLU A 272 -9.79 -6.45 -19.65
C GLU A 272 -9.75 -6.43 -18.12
N LEU A 273 -10.93 -6.35 -17.47
CA LEU A 273 -11.00 -6.33 -16.00
C LEU A 273 -10.45 -7.63 -15.40
N SER A 274 -9.39 -7.49 -14.60
CA SER A 274 -8.79 -8.61 -13.90
C SER A 274 -9.66 -9.09 -12.72
N LEU A 275 -9.47 -10.35 -12.30
CA LEU A 275 -10.12 -10.87 -11.09
C LEU A 275 -9.73 -10.05 -9.84
N GLU A 276 -8.48 -9.57 -9.79
CA GLU A 276 -7.99 -8.70 -8.71
C GLU A 276 -8.69 -7.34 -8.72
N GLY A 277 -8.86 -6.74 -9.89
CA GLY A 277 -9.62 -5.50 -10.07
C GLY A 277 -11.08 -5.63 -9.66
N ALA A 278 -11.73 -6.77 -9.99
CA ALA A 278 -13.10 -7.06 -9.57
C ALA A 278 -13.21 -7.25 -8.05
N LEU A 279 -12.25 -7.91 -7.40
CA LEU A 279 -12.19 -8.02 -5.94
C LEU A 279 -12.01 -6.66 -5.28
N LEU A 280 -11.12 -5.83 -5.83
CA LEU A 280 -10.89 -4.48 -5.33
C LEU A 280 -12.13 -3.60 -5.46
N TYR A 281 -12.89 -3.76 -6.54
CA TYR A 281 -14.20 -3.13 -6.68
C TYR A 281 -15.19 -3.60 -5.61
N ALA A 282 -15.29 -4.91 -5.39
CA ALA A 282 -16.19 -5.50 -4.41
C ALA A 282 -15.87 -5.04 -2.97
N GLN A 283 -14.59 -4.79 -2.65
CA GLN A 283 -14.15 -4.28 -1.34
C GLN A 283 -14.67 -2.88 -1.00
N LYS A 284 -15.21 -2.13 -1.96
CA LYS A 284 -15.88 -0.87 -1.67
C LYS A 284 -17.16 -1.06 -0.87
N PHE A 285 -17.81 -2.23 -0.93
CA PHE A 285 -19.06 -2.50 -0.24
C PHE A 285 -18.81 -3.21 1.09
N ARG A 286 -19.73 -3.06 2.04
CA ARG A 286 -19.65 -3.73 3.35
C ARG A 286 -19.58 -5.24 3.21
N LYS A 287 -20.40 -5.80 2.30
CA LYS A 287 -20.42 -7.23 2.01
C LYS A 287 -21.03 -7.49 0.64
N VAL A 288 -20.45 -8.43 -0.09
CA VAL A 288 -21.09 -9.06 -1.25
C VAL A 288 -21.67 -10.38 -0.78
N VAL A 289 -23.00 -10.54 -0.86
CA VAL A 289 -23.67 -11.77 -0.41
C VAL A 289 -23.86 -12.78 -1.54
N ILE A 290 -24.09 -12.29 -2.76
CA ILE A 290 -24.33 -13.10 -3.94
C ILE A 290 -23.48 -12.55 -5.09
N VAL A 291 -22.90 -13.45 -5.87
CA VAL A 291 -22.32 -13.14 -7.18
C VAL A 291 -23.10 -13.96 -8.22
N ALA A 292 -23.78 -13.27 -9.13
CA ALA A 292 -24.65 -13.85 -10.13
C ALA A 292 -24.01 -13.79 -11.53
N ALA A 293 -24.15 -14.88 -12.30
CA ALA A 293 -23.92 -14.89 -13.75
C ALA A 293 -25.25 -15.04 -14.50
N ASP A 294 -25.26 -14.63 -15.76
CA ASP A 294 -26.37 -14.76 -16.71
C ASP A 294 -26.43 -16.13 -17.41
N VAL A 295 -25.38 -16.96 -17.27
CA VAL A 295 -25.28 -18.29 -17.88
C VAL A 295 -24.97 -19.40 -16.88
N SER A 296 -25.37 -20.62 -17.23
CA SER A 296 -25.08 -21.85 -16.49
C SER A 296 -24.40 -22.87 -17.42
N PRO A 297 -23.24 -23.43 -17.06
CA PRO A 297 -22.49 -23.18 -15.83
C PRO A 297 -21.87 -21.77 -15.77
N ALA A 298 -21.64 -21.26 -14.56
CA ALA A 298 -21.03 -19.95 -14.38
C ALA A 298 -19.66 -19.87 -15.07
N PRO A 299 -19.34 -18.75 -15.75
CA PRO A 299 -18.00 -18.54 -16.28
C PRO A 299 -16.96 -18.58 -15.16
N ARG A 300 -15.76 -19.10 -15.45
CA ARG A 300 -14.68 -19.30 -14.46
C ARG A 300 -14.32 -18.02 -13.70
N PHE A 301 -14.45 -16.85 -14.34
CA PHE A 301 -14.24 -15.56 -13.70
C PHE A 301 -15.22 -15.34 -12.54
N VAL A 302 -16.51 -15.55 -12.78
CA VAL A 302 -17.59 -15.33 -11.81
C VAL A 302 -17.50 -16.31 -10.65
N SER A 303 -17.28 -17.59 -10.94
CA SER A 303 -17.16 -18.61 -9.88
C SER A 303 -15.95 -18.38 -8.97
N ARG A 304 -14.80 -17.97 -9.52
CA ARG A 304 -13.62 -17.60 -8.71
C ARG A 304 -13.86 -16.33 -7.90
N LEU A 305 -14.57 -15.35 -8.45
CA LEU A 305 -14.93 -14.11 -7.74
C LEU A 305 -15.83 -14.42 -6.54
N ALA A 306 -16.89 -15.21 -6.74
CA ALA A 306 -17.79 -15.67 -5.68
C ALA A 306 -17.01 -16.38 -4.55
N SER A 307 -16.16 -17.34 -4.91
CA SER A 307 -15.33 -18.09 -3.97
C SER A 307 -14.39 -17.19 -3.15
N LYS A 308 -13.69 -16.26 -3.80
CA LYS A 308 -12.76 -15.34 -3.11
C LYS A 308 -13.47 -14.32 -2.21
N LEU A 309 -14.70 -13.96 -2.53
CA LEU A 309 -15.53 -13.07 -1.71
C LEU A 309 -16.28 -13.81 -0.59
N ASN A 310 -16.21 -15.15 -0.56
CA ASN A 310 -17.04 -15.99 0.29
C ASN A 310 -18.55 -15.65 0.12
N ALA A 311 -18.95 -15.44 -1.13
CA ALA A 311 -20.31 -15.11 -1.54
C ALA A 311 -20.97 -16.32 -2.22
N GLN A 312 -22.29 -16.40 -2.14
CA GLN A 312 -23.05 -17.44 -2.84
C GLN A 312 -23.00 -17.19 -4.35
N LEU A 313 -22.61 -18.21 -5.12
CA LEU A 313 -22.69 -18.17 -6.58
C LEU A 313 -24.14 -18.44 -7.00
N PHE A 314 -24.71 -17.54 -7.80
CA PHE A 314 -26.01 -17.72 -8.43
C PHE A 314 -25.85 -17.84 -9.95
N VAL A 315 -26.55 -18.82 -10.52
CA VAL A 315 -26.69 -19.01 -11.97
C VAL A 315 -28.14 -19.30 -12.28
N PRO A 316 -28.64 -18.93 -13.47
CA PRO A 316 -29.98 -19.31 -13.87
C PRO A 316 -30.08 -20.85 -13.97
N PRO A 317 -31.27 -21.43 -13.69
CA PRO A 317 -31.49 -22.88 -13.80
C PRO A 317 -31.39 -23.40 -15.24
N THR A 318 -31.63 -22.53 -16.23
CA THR A 318 -31.50 -22.83 -17.66
C THR A 318 -30.78 -21.66 -18.32
N SER A 319 -29.71 -21.93 -19.06
CA SER A 319 -29.00 -20.92 -19.84
C SER A 319 -29.85 -20.49 -21.04
N ASN A 320 -30.50 -19.33 -20.95
CA ASN A 320 -31.18 -18.70 -22.08
C ASN A 320 -30.15 -17.95 -22.95
N THR A 321 -29.29 -18.69 -23.63
CA THR A 321 -28.63 -18.17 -24.83
C THR A 321 -29.54 -18.46 -26.02
N PRO A 322 -29.94 -17.46 -26.82
CA PRO A 322 -30.58 -17.70 -28.12
C PRO A 322 -29.66 -18.45 -29.09
#